data_AF-A0A8C6JPC7-F1
#
_entry.id   AF-A0A8C6JPC7-F1
#
_cell.length_a   1.000
_cell.length_b   1.000
_cell.length_c   1.000
_cell.angle_alpha   90.00
_cell.angle_beta   90.00
_cell.angle_gamma   90.00
#
_symmetry.space_group_name_H-M   'P 1'
#
loop_
_entity.id
_entity.type
_entity.pdbx_description
1 polymer ?
#
loop_
_entity_poly.entity_id
_entity_poly.type
_entity_poly.pdbx_seq_one_letter_code
_entity_poly.pdbx_strand_id
1 'polypeptide(L)'
;MRTMGLSLGLALLCLLRVGAEDLGAIAGKWHITAMATDNESYLQKKDLLKMAMTSIEVLGDGDLNVSFAIPTPGQCMRLMSIYKPTGVQGQYYSSGEGYKTAQVVDTDGKTYAVVFATRVKDGKTLHALRLYSTREVSPRLAVLFRKLARQRSFTNDMIVMLPAQGEHECSLDQV
;
A
#
# COMPACT_ATOMS: atom_id res chain seq x y z
N MET A 1 -24.20 -51.90 -3.39
CA MET A 1 -23.56 -51.01 -2.39
C MET A 1 -22.89 -49.87 -3.14
N ARG A 2 -23.39 -48.65 -2.95
CA ARG A 2 -23.00 -47.46 -3.72
C ARG A 2 -21.73 -46.84 -3.15
N THR A 3 -20.78 -46.55 -4.03
CA THR A 3 -19.54 -45.81 -3.78
C THR A 3 -19.85 -44.37 -3.36
N MET A 4 -20.14 -44.16 -2.08
CA MET A 4 -20.24 -42.84 -1.45
C MET A 4 -18.98 -42.55 -0.66
N GLY A 5 -17.89 -42.17 -1.34
CA GLY A 5 -16.62 -41.87 -0.64
C GLY A 5 -15.70 -40.85 -1.33
N LEU A 6 -16.01 -40.44 -2.56
CA LEU A 6 -15.09 -39.60 -3.35
C LEU A 6 -15.49 -38.11 -3.41
N SER A 7 -16.67 -37.71 -2.93
CA SER A 7 -17.16 -36.33 -3.05
C SER A 7 -16.74 -35.40 -1.91
N LEU A 8 -16.51 -35.91 -0.69
CA LEU A 8 -16.09 -35.07 0.44
C LEU A 8 -14.62 -34.62 0.34
N GLY A 9 -13.75 -35.41 -0.30
CA GLY A 9 -12.33 -35.07 -0.46
C GLY A 9 -12.08 -33.89 -1.40
N LEU A 10 -12.85 -33.77 -2.48
CA LEU A 10 -12.71 -32.66 -3.43
C LEU A 10 -13.20 -31.31 -2.87
N ALA A 11 -14.24 -31.33 -2.01
CA ALA A 11 -14.74 -30.11 -1.38
C ALA A 11 -13.73 -29.50 -0.39
N LEU A 12 -12.96 -30.35 0.31
CA LEU A 12 -11.90 -29.89 1.23
C LEU A 12 -10.70 -29.28 0.47
N LEU A 13 -10.39 -29.79 -0.72
CA LEU A 13 -9.30 -29.27 -1.58
C LEU A 13 -9.62 -27.89 -2.19
N CYS A 14 -10.90 -27.53 -2.32
CA CYS A 14 -11.29 -26.19 -2.79
C CYS A 14 -11.12 -25.08 -1.75
N LEU A 15 -11.04 -25.42 -0.45
CA LEU A 15 -10.85 -24.44 0.63
C LEU A 15 -9.38 -24.07 0.86
N LEU A 16 -8.43 -24.81 0.28
CA LEU A 16 -6.99 -24.59 0.45
C LEU A 16 -6.34 -23.74 -0.64
N ARG A 17 -7.10 -23.16 -1.57
CA ARG A 17 -6.57 -22.08 -2.41
C ARG A 17 -6.64 -20.74 -1.68
N VAL A 18 -5.99 -20.68 -0.51
CA VAL A 18 -5.38 -19.41 -0.09
C VAL A 18 -4.25 -19.23 -1.07
N GLY A 19 -4.43 -18.31 -2.03
CA GLY A 19 -3.36 -17.93 -2.92
C GLY A 19 -2.18 -17.52 -2.06
N ALA A 20 -1.10 -18.30 -2.12
CA ALA A 20 0.21 -17.74 -1.93
C ALA A 20 0.40 -16.74 -3.08
N GLU A 21 -0.21 -15.56 -2.95
CA GLU A 21 0.25 -14.40 -3.68
C GLU A 21 1.64 -14.15 -3.13
N ASP A 22 2.59 -14.59 -3.94
CA ASP A 22 4.03 -14.52 -3.73
C ASP A 22 4.38 -13.12 -3.21
N LEU A 23 5.07 -13.03 -2.08
CA LEU A 23 5.55 -11.74 -1.56
C LEU A 23 6.47 -11.03 -2.58
N GLY A 24 7.05 -11.79 -3.54
CA GLY A 24 7.73 -11.26 -4.71
C GLY A 24 6.85 -10.39 -5.63
N ALA A 25 5.53 -10.48 -5.53
CA ALA A 25 4.57 -9.76 -6.37
C ALA A 25 4.47 -8.24 -6.07
N ILE A 26 4.96 -7.78 -4.92
CA ILE A 26 4.96 -6.34 -4.57
C ILE A 26 6.32 -5.66 -4.73
N ALA A 27 7.36 -6.42 -5.05
CA ALA A 27 8.70 -5.87 -5.29
C ALA A 27 8.71 -4.98 -6.54
N GLY A 28 9.50 -3.91 -6.52
CA GLY A 28 9.70 -3.03 -7.66
C GLY A 28 9.41 -1.56 -7.37
N LYS A 29 9.38 -0.76 -8.44
CA LYS A 29 9.12 0.69 -8.42
C LYS A 29 7.63 0.96 -8.64
N TRP A 30 7.07 1.86 -7.85
CA TRP A 30 5.66 2.23 -7.85
C TRP A 30 5.47 3.73 -7.72
N HIS A 31 4.30 4.21 -8.12
CA HIS A 31 3.80 5.53 -7.78
C HIS A 31 2.66 5.42 -6.77
N ILE A 32 2.67 6.26 -5.73
CA ILE A 32 1.51 6.47 -4.87
C ILE A 32 0.60 7.47 -5.59
N THR A 33 -0.53 6.96 -6.09
CA THR A 33 -1.43 7.68 -7.01
C THR A 33 -2.73 8.13 -6.35
N ALA A 34 -3.08 7.56 -5.20
CA ALA A 34 -4.18 8.02 -4.38
C ALA A 34 -3.92 7.75 -2.90
N MET A 35 -4.54 8.54 -2.04
CA MET A 35 -4.44 8.40 -0.58
C MET A 35 -5.79 8.68 0.07
N ALA A 36 -6.10 7.97 1.15
CA ALA A 36 -7.11 8.33 2.12
C ALA A 36 -6.43 8.39 3.50
N THR A 37 -6.64 9.43 4.29
CA THR A 37 -5.98 9.55 5.61
C THR A 37 -6.79 10.38 6.60
N ASP A 38 -6.66 10.07 7.88
CA ASP A 38 -7.21 10.85 9.00
C ASP A 38 -6.20 11.88 9.55
N ASN A 39 -5.03 12.01 8.93
CA ASN A 39 -4.02 12.98 9.35
C ASN A 39 -4.40 14.39 8.90
N GLU A 40 -4.87 15.21 9.83
CA GLU A 40 -5.29 16.59 9.60
C GLU A 40 -4.23 17.44 8.88
N SER A 41 -2.94 17.24 9.16
CA SER A 41 -1.87 18.02 8.50
C SER A 41 -1.79 17.74 6.99
N TYR A 42 -2.05 16.50 6.59
CA TYR A 42 -2.14 16.13 5.17
C TYR A 42 -3.44 16.65 4.57
N LEU A 43 -4.56 16.55 5.27
CA LEU A 43 -5.87 17.02 4.79
C LEU A 43 -5.89 18.53 4.55
N GLN A 44 -5.28 19.32 5.45
CA GLN A 44 -5.13 20.77 5.29
C GLN A 44 -4.31 21.17 4.06
N LYS A 45 -3.44 20.28 3.58
CA LYS A 45 -2.54 20.52 2.44
C LYS A 45 -2.88 19.64 1.24
N LYS A 46 -4.08 19.06 1.20
CA LYS A 46 -4.48 18.04 0.22
C LYS A 46 -4.26 18.47 -1.24
N ASP A 47 -4.50 19.75 -1.55
CA ASP A 47 -4.39 20.29 -2.91
C ASP A 47 -2.92 20.50 -3.36
N LEU A 48 -1.98 20.48 -2.40
CA LEU A 48 -0.54 20.55 -2.64
C LEU A 48 0.10 19.17 -2.80
N LEU A 49 -0.61 18.09 -2.44
CA LEU A 49 -0.08 16.73 -2.53
C LEU A 49 0.04 16.31 -4.00
N LYS A 50 1.15 15.65 -4.33
CA LYS A 50 1.45 15.10 -5.65
C LYS A 50 1.79 13.62 -5.53
N MET A 51 1.80 12.91 -6.66
CA MET A 51 2.24 11.51 -6.69
C MET A 51 3.67 11.39 -6.14
N ALA A 52 3.87 10.44 -5.23
CA ALA A 52 5.19 10.09 -4.70
C ALA A 52 5.72 8.83 -5.39
N MET A 53 7.03 8.72 -5.56
CA MET A 53 7.66 7.47 -6.01
C MET A 53 8.02 6.60 -4.80
N THR A 54 8.01 5.29 -4.99
CA THR A 54 8.43 4.34 -3.97
C THR A 54 9.05 3.11 -4.61
N SER A 55 10.09 2.56 -3.99
CA SER A 55 10.63 1.25 -4.33
C SER A 55 10.47 0.31 -3.15
N ILE A 56 10.14 -0.93 -3.45
CA ILE A 56 10.04 -2.03 -2.50
C ILE A 56 11.04 -3.09 -2.94
N GLU A 57 12.00 -3.40 -2.08
CA GLU A 57 12.98 -4.47 -2.27
C GLU A 57 12.75 -5.54 -1.20
N VAL A 58 12.72 -6.80 -1.63
CA VAL A 58 12.63 -7.94 -0.72
C VAL A 58 14.05 -8.34 -0.31
N LEU A 59 14.30 -8.38 0.99
CA LEU A 59 15.57 -8.80 1.58
C LEU A 59 15.57 -10.31 1.85
N GLY A 60 16.74 -10.87 2.16
CA GLY A 60 16.95 -12.33 2.23
C GLY A 60 16.13 -13.08 3.29
N ASP A 61 15.59 -12.38 4.29
CA ASP A 61 14.74 -12.91 5.37
C ASP A 61 13.24 -12.59 5.19
N GLY A 62 12.85 -12.01 4.06
CA GLY A 62 11.48 -11.56 3.81
C GLY A 62 11.17 -10.17 4.37
N ASP A 63 12.14 -9.50 5.00
CA ASP A 63 12.04 -8.07 5.30
C ASP A 63 11.92 -7.28 3.99
N LEU A 64 11.23 -6.14 4.04
CA LEU A 64 11.12 -5.21 2.93
C LEU A 64 11.93 -3.95 3.21
N ASN A 65 12.82 -3.60 2.29
CA ASN A 65 13.39 -2.26 2.24
C ASN A 65 12.49 -1.37 1.39
N VAL A 66 11.85 -0.37 2.01
CA VAL A 66 10.92 0.53 1.33
C VAL A 66 11.47 1.94 1.32
N SER A 67 11.76 2.44 0.11
CA SER A 67 12.20 3.82 -0.12
C SER A 67 11.07 4.64 -0.69
N PHE A 68 11.01 5.93 -0.33
CA PHE A 68 10.06 6.90 -0.86
C PHE A 68 10.79 8.16 -1.32
N ALA A 69 10.33 8.74 -2.42
CA ALA A 69 10.61 10.10 -2.84
C ALA A 69 9.28 10.86 -2.90
N ILE A 70 9.09 11.79 -1.96
CA ILE A 70 7.84 12.51 -1.73
C ILE A 70 8.04 13.98 -2.11
N PRO A 71 7.33 14.49 -3.13
CA PRO A 71 7.33 15.91 -3.44
C PRO A 71 6.73 16.68 -2.28
N THR A 72 7.49 17.62 -1.72
CA THR A 72 7.00 18.56 -0.71
C THR A 72 7.27 19.99 -1.20
N PRO A 73 6.51 21.00 -0.77
CA PRO A 73 6.76 22.37 -1.19
C PRO A 73 8.22 22.78 -0.95
N GLY A 74 8.94 23.12 -2.02
CA GLY A 74 10.33 23.58 -1.98
C GLY A 74 11.41 22.50 -1.88
N GLN A 75 11.07 21.21 -1.69
CA GLN A 75 12.07 20.13 -1.62
C GLN A 75 11.51 18.74 -1.94
N CYS A 76 12.39 17.82 -2.38
CA CYS A 76 12.07 16.41 -2.52
C CYS A 76 12.48 15.67 -1.23
N MET A 77 11.49 15.20 -0.47
CA MET A 77 11.76 14.46 0.77
C MET A 77 12.00 12.99 0.44
N ARG A 78 13.17 12.48 0.82
CA ARG A 78 13.54 11.07 0.63
C ARG A 78 13.65 10.38 1.98
N LEU A 79 13.04 9.19 2.09
CA LEU A 79 13.10 8.40 3.31
C LEU A 79 13.08 6.90 3.00
N MET A 80 13.76 6.15 3.85
CA MET A 80 13.86 4.70 3.77
C MET A 80 13.31 4.09 5.07
N SER A 81 12.68 2.92 4.99
CA SER A 81 12.22 2.19 6.17
C SER A 81 12.27 0.68 5.90
N ILE A 82 12.83 -0.06 6.84
CA ILE A 82 12.79 -1.52 6.85
C ILE A 82 11.47 -1.97 7.51
N TYR A 83 10.74 -2.84 6.83
CA TYR A 83 9.49 -3.43 7.27
C TYR A 83 9.66 -4.94 7.43
N LYS A 84 9.36 -5.45 8.62
CA LYS A 84 9.49 -6.85 8.99
C LYS A 84 8.16 -7.58 8.88
N PRO A 85 8.11 -8.83 8.42
CA PRO A 85 6.87 -9.60 8.37
C PRO A 85 6.34 -9.86 9.79
N THR A 86 5.02 -9.80 9.98
CA THR A 86 4.39 -10.13 11.27
C THR A 86 4.10 -11.62 11.45
N GLY A 87 4.33 -12.44 10.41
CA GLY A 87 3.86 -13.82 10.31
C GLY A 87 2.47 -13.97 9.68
N VAL A 88 1.72 -12.87 9.54
CA VAL A 88 0.48 -12.83 8.75
C VAL A 88 0.82 -12.39 7.32
N GLN A 89 0.34 -13.13 6.32
CA GLN A 89 0.62 -12.84 4.91
C GLN A 89 0.19 -11.40 4.55
N GLY A 90 1.09 -10.69 3.86
CA GLY A 90 0.87 -9.30 3.44
C GLY A 90 0.87 -8.26 4.56
N GLN A 91 1.19 -8.64 5.80
CA GLN A 91 1.30 -7.73 6.93
C GLN A 91 2.76 -7.55 7.39
N TYR A 92 3.12 -6.29 7.58
CA TYR A 92 4.45 -5.88 7.95
C TYR A 92 4.42 -4.79 9.03
N TYR A 93 5.52 -4.66 9.77
CA TYR A 93 5.71 -3.61 10.75
C TYR A 93 7.11 -3.01 10.70
N SER A 94 7.25 -1.76 11.14
CA SER A 94 8.54 -1.10 11.30
C SER A 94 8.58 -0.39 12.66
N SER A 95 9.60 -0.69 13.47
CA SER A 95 9.76 -0.18 14.83
C SER A 95 10.70 1.03 14.94
N GLY A 96 11.01 1.70 13.83
CA GLY A 96 11.83 2.92 13.80
C GLY A 96 11.13 4.16 14.40
N GLU A 97 11.37 5.35 13.83
CA GLU A 97 10.72 6.58 14.30
C GLU A 97 9.19 6.58 14.08
N GLY A 98 8.49 6.19 15.15
CA GLY A 98 7.07 5.90 15.17
C GLY A 98 6.82 4.47 14.70
N TYR A 99 6.11 3.68 15.51
CA TYR A 99 5.67 2.34 15.12
C TYR A 99 4.77 2.44 13.89
N LYS A 100 5.15 1.75 12.81
CA LYS A 100 4.41 1.72 11.55
C LYS A 100 3.92 0.31 11.28
N THR A 101 2.73 0.18 10.71
CA THR A 101 2.26 -1.06 10.11
C THR A 101 1.93 -0.84 8.65
N ALA A 102 2.02 -1.89 7.85
CA ALA A 102 1.57 -1.93 6.47
C ALA A 102 0.88 -3.26 6.21
N GLN A 103 -0.31 -3.21 5.63
CA GLN A 103 -1.07 -4.36 5.20
C GLN A 103 -1.45 -4.18 3.73
N VAL A 104 -1.08 -5.13 2.87
CA VAL A 104 -1.61 -5.21 1.51
C VAL A 104 -3.04 -5.72 1.61
N VAL A 105 -4.01 -4.91 1.15
CA VAL A 105 -5.44 -5.21 1.31
C VAL A 105 -6.12 -5.63 0.01
N ASP A 106 -5.52 -5.29 -1.14
CA ASP A 106 -5.95 -5.69 -2.47
C ASP A 106 -4.78 -5.47 -3.45
N THR A 107 -4.55 -6.38 -4.40
CA THR A 107 -3.47 -6.26 -5.38
C THR A 107 -3.75 -7.19 -6.57
N ASP A 108 -3.16 -6.90 -7.72
CA ASP A 108 -3.05 -7.84 -8.84
C ASP A 108 -1.64 -8.44 -8.96
N GLY A 109 -0.77 -8.12 -8.01
CA GLY A 109 0.61 -8.58 -7.95
C GLY A 109 1.54 -8.01 -9.03
N LYS A 110 1.11 -6.98 -9.78
CA LYS A 110 1.92 -6.47 -10.90
C LYS A 110 1.72 -5.00 -11.25
N THR A 111 0.47 -4.54 -11.31
CA THR A 111 0.13 -3.20 -11.83
C THR A 111 -0.44 -2.27 -10.78
N TYR A 112 -1.02 -2.81 -9.71
CA TYR A 112 -1.44 -2.01 -8.57
C TYR A 112 -1.37 -2.79 -7.25
N ALA A 113 -1.28 -2.04 -6.16
CA ALA A 113 -1.52 -2.55 -4.82
C ALA A 113 -2.25 -1.48 -3.99
N VAL A 114 -3.17 -1.90 -3.13
CA VAL A 114 -3.81 -1.05 -2.13
C VAL A 114 -3.25 -1.44 -0.77
N VAL A 115 -2.65 -0.48 -0.09
CA VAL A 115 -1.97 -0.71 1.20
C VAL A 115 -2.66 0.12 2.27
N PHE A 116 -3.08 -0.55 3.35
CA PHE A 116 -3.49 0.11 4.58
C PHE A 116 -2.29 0.21 5.51
N ALA A 117 -1.97 1.42 5.96
CA ALA A 117 -0.84 1.69 6.81
C ALA A 117 -1.26 2.46 8.05
N THR A 118 -0.62 2.16 9.18
CA THR A 118 -0.74 2.95 10.40
C THR A 118 0.60 3.52 10.80
N ARG A 119 0.58 4.66 11.50
CA ARG A 119 1.77 5.25 12.12
C ARG A 119 1.40 5.82 13.49
N VAL A 120 2.12 5.40 14.52
CA VAL A 120 2.06 6.05 15.83
C VAL A 120 2.94 7.30 15.79
N LYS A 121 2.33 8.46 16.05
CA LYS A 121 3.02 9.75 16.16
C LYS A 121 2.38 10.56 17.28
N ASP A 122 3.19 11.10 18.18
CA ASP A 122 2.75 11.95 19.31
C ASP A 122 1.63 11.30 20.15
N GLY A 123 1.75 9.99 20.41
CA GLY A 123 0.76 9.20 21.17
C GLY A 123 -0.55 8.90 20.43
N LYS A 124 -0.71 9.37 19.19
CA LYS A 124 -1.88 9.10 18.33
C LYS A 124 -1.54 8.09 17.24
N THR A 125 -2.49 7.22 16.93
CA THR A 125 -2.37 6.32 15.77
C THR A 125 -3.04 6.99 14.57
N LEU A 126 -2.25 7.28 13.55
CA LEU A 126 -2.70 7.82 12.27
C LEU A 126 -2.89 6.68 11.29
N HIS A 127 -3.92 6.79 10.44
CA HIS A 127 -4.30 5.78 9.47
C HIS A 127 -4.21 6.34 8.05
N ALA A 128 -3.76 5.50 7.12
CA ALA A 128 -3.78 5.83 5.71
C ALA A 128 -4.11 4.60 4.85
N LEU A 129 -4.92 4.78 3.83
CA LEU A 129 -5.04 3.86 2.71
C LEU A 129 -4.34 4.48 1.51
N ARG A 130 -3.49 3.73 0.80
CA ARG A 130 -2.71 4.22 -0.33
C ARG A 130 -2.88 3.30 -1.53
N LEU A 131 -3.06 3.91 -2.70
CA LEU A 131 -3.02 3.20 -3.98
C LEU A 131 -1.64 3.35 -4.59
N TYR A 132 -0.97 2.22 -4.78
CA TYR A 132 0.29 2.07 -5.50
C TYR A 132 -0.05 1.62 -6.92
N SER A 133 0.55 2.23 -7.94
CA SER A 133 0.40 1.79 -9.32
C SER A 133 1.65 2.02 -10.15
N THR A 134 1.89 1.13 -11.11
CA THR A 134 2.95 1.27 -12.12
C THR A 134 2.47 2.00 -13.38
N ARG A 135 1.19 2.34 -13.47
CA ARG A 135 0.54 2.95 -14.63
C ARG A 135 -0.44 4.04 -14.20
N GLU A 136 -1.01 4.74 -15.19
CA GLU A 136 -2.11 5.66 -14.94
C GLU A 136 -3.32 4.94 -14.34
N VAL A 137 -3.97 5.58 -13.37
CA VAL A 137 -5.09 4.99 -12.64
C VAL A 137 -6.33 4.98 -13.52
N SER A 138 -6.77 3.79 -13.92
CA SER A 138 -8.03 3.63 -14.65
C SER A 138 -9.26 4.05 -13.82
N PRO A 139 -10.38 4.44 -14.45
CA PRO A 139 -11.62 4.74 -13.73
C PRO A 139 -12.09 3.59 -12.83
N ARG A 140 -11.92 2.35 -13.27
CA ARG A 140 -12.27 1.15 -12.49
C ARG A 140 -11.44 1.03 -11.22
N LEU A 141 -10.13 1.26 -11.31
CA LEU A 141 -9.23 1.22 -10.16
C LEU A 141 -9.50 2.36 -9.18
N ALA A 142 -9.83 3.56 -9.68
CA ALA A 142 -10.24 4.68 -8.83
C ALA A 142 -11.55 4.38 -8.05
N VAL A 143 -12.53 3.74 -8.69
CA VAL A 143 -13.77 3.29 -8.03
C VAL A 143 -13.48 2.23 -6.96
N LEU A 144 -12.62 1.26 -7.27
CA LEU A 144 -12.18 0.24 -6.32
C LEU A 144 -11.52 0.88 -5.08
N PHE A 145 -10.58 1.80 -5.28
CA PHE A 145 -9.89 2.49 -4.19
C PHE A 145 -10.88 3.24 -3.28
N ARG A 146 -11.82 4.01 -3.86
CA ARG A 146 -12.85 4.73 -3.08
C ARG A 146 -13.75 3.78 -2.29
N LYS A 147 -14.11 2.63 -2.87
CA LYS A 147 -14.88 1.59 -2.17
C LYS A 147 -14.11 1.07 -0.95
N LEU A 148 -12.84 0.70 -1.13
CA LEU A 148 -11.99 0.18 -0.06
C LEU A 148 -11.73 1.23 1.05
N ALA A 149 -11.62 2.51 0.68
CA ALA A 149 -11.48 3.61 1.62
C ALA A 149 -12.74 3.77 2.49
N ARG A 150 -13.93 3.77 1.87
CA ARG A 150 -15.21 3.89 2.60
C ARG A 150 -15.49 2.70 3.51
N GLN A 151 -15.10 1.49 3.10
CA GLN A 151 -15.18 0.29 3.96
C GLN A 151 -14.33 0.42 5.23
N ARG A 152 -13.34 1.32 5.23
CA ARG A 152 -12.51 1.67 6.39
C ARG A 152 -12.90 3.01 7.02
N SER A 153 -14.12 3.46 6.78
CA SER A 153 -14.69 4.69 7.35
C SER A 153 -14.00 5.98 6.95
N PHE A 154 -13.15 5.98 5.90
CA PHE A 154 -12.68 7.24 5.32
C PHE A 154 -13.83 7.89 4.55
N THR A 155 -14.10 9.15 4.88
CA THR A 155 -15.09 9.99 4.19
C THR A 155 -14.53 10.50 2.85
N ASN A 156 -15.38 11.07 2.00
CA ASN A 156 -14.94 11.52 0.67
C ASN A 156 -13.92 12.67 0.74
N ASP A 157 -14.02 13.54 1.74
CA ASP A 157 -13.08 14.63 2.01
C ASP A 157 -11.71 14.15 2.51
N MET A 158 -11.65 12.94 3.07
CA MET A 158 -10.39 12.29 3.47
C MET A 158 -9.65 11.64 2.30
N ILE A 159 -10.29 11.51 1.13
CA ILE A 159 -9.77 10.81 -0.05
C ILE A 159 -9.24 11.82 -1.07
N VAL A 160 -8.01 11.61 -1.54
CA VAL A 160 -7.37 12.40 -2.58
C VAL A 160 -6.83 11.51 -3.69
N MET A 161 -7.15 11.85 -4.94
CA MET A 161 -6.44 11.33 -6.12
C MET A 161 -5.28 12.28 -6.38
N LEU A 162 -4.06 11.74 -6.40
CA LEU A 162 -2.85 12.56 -6.47
C LEU A 162 -2.52 12.85 -7.93
N PRO A 163 -2.37 14.11 -8.34
CA PRO A 163 -1.93 14.44 -9.69
C PRO A 163 -0.43 14.14 -9.86
N ALA A 164 -0.03 13.94 -11.12
CA ALA A 164 1.37 13.75 -11.48
C ALA A 164 2.25 14.93 -11.04
N GLN A 165 3.55 14.66 -10.92
CA GLN A 165 4.55 15.67 -10.62
C GLN A 165 4.74 16.61 -11.83
N GLY A 166 5.20 17.85 -11.58
CA GLY A 166 5.57 18.81 -12.63
C GLY A 166 7.02 18.65 -13.11
N GLU A 167 7.55 19.66 -13.80
CA GLU A 167 8.87 19.64 -14.49
C GLU A 167 10.09 19.32 -13.60
N HIS A 168 9.99 19.41 -12.28
CA HIS A 168 11.05 19.03 -11.33
C HIS A 168 10.65 17.76 -10.57
N GLU A 169 10.83 16.60 -11.21
CA GLU A 169 10.41 15.30 -10.68
C GLU A 169 11.25 14.90 -9.46
N CYS A 170 10.59 14.74 -8.31
CA CYS A 170 11.13 14.13 -7.10
C CYS A 170 11.23 12.62 -7.31
N SER A 171 12.44 12.17 -7.62
CA SER A 171 12.76 10.77 -7.90
C SER A 171 13.59 10.10 -6.81
N LEU A 172 13.66 8.77 -6.87
CA LEU A 172 14.44 7.92 -5.97
C LEU A 172 15.96 8.02 -6.21
N ASP A 173 16.39 8.42 -7.41
CA ASP A 173 17.77 8.25 -7.90
C ASP A 173 18.72 9.42 -7.57
N GLN A 174 18.30 10.38 -6.75
CA GLN A 174 19.15 11.48 -6.26
C GLN A 174 19.38 11.33 -4.75
N VAL A 175 20.44 10.60 -4.38
CA VAL A 175 21.09 10.72 -3.07
C VAL A 175 22.44 11.40 -3.29
#